data_AF-I0BB01-F1
#
_entry.id   AF-I0BB01-F1
#
_cell.length_a   1.000
_cell.length_b   1.000
_cell.length_c   1.000
_cell.angle_alpha   90.00
_cell.angle_beta   90.00
_cell.angle_gamma   90.00
#
_symmetry.space_group_name_H-M   'P 1'
#
loop_
_entity.id
_entity.type
_entity.pdbx_description
1 polymer ?
#
loop_
_entity_poly.entity_id
_entity_poly.type
_entity_poly.pdbx_seq_one_letter_code
_entity_poly.pdbx_strand_id
1 'polypeptide(L)'
;MARALRLVGLISLLLTFAVAAGCYSWYDYNSASNYGSKRDLPRQDTSRAYQTQQQYAPVSHKVTKLEMNQNLSDQVAAMYGVNSAIVLVGDNVAYTAITMDSTASGTHGGDKMALDSNKDGRARGENPAGDFQSLHVDPTQLIDGVSGAQTEPHHEHISHLFKQKIAEKIRSLEPTIQDVYISANPNIIDQFTKLAIESWHGRSLSPYIPEFTRTMERTFGTDPTIPNQAEANGREY
;
A
#
# COMPACT_ATOMS: atom_id res chain seq x y z
N MET A 1 -32.59 -57.42 -18.15
CA MET A 1 -32.74 -55.98 -18.49
C MET A 1 -32.73 -55.04 -17.28
N ALA A 2 -33.21 -55.45 -16.09
CA ALA A 2 -33.27 -54.58 -14.90
C ALA A 2 -31.91 -54.18 -14.25
N ARG A 3 -30.81 -54.92 -14.51
CA ARG A 3 -29.48 -54.60 -13.95
C ARG A 3 -28.73 -53.49 -14.72
N ALA A 4 -28.94 -53.40 -16.03
CA ALA A 4 -28.34 -52.36 -16.86
C ALA A 4 -28.95 -50.97 -16.57
N LEU A 5 -30.25 -50.90 -16.30
CA LEU A 5 -30.94 -49.65 -15.97
C LEU A 5 -30.49 -49.04 -14.63
N ARG A 6 -30.12 -49.87 -13.65
CA ARG A 6 -29.61 -49.42 -12.33
C ARG A 6 -28.18 -48.88 -12.42
N LEU A 7 -27.36 -49.39 -13.33
CA LEU A 7 -25.99 -48.95 -13.53
C LEU A 7 -25.93 -47.60 -14.26
N VAL A 8 -26.81 -47.38 -15.24
CA VAL A 8 -26.93 -46.10 -15.95
C VAL A 8 -27.43 -44.98 -15.03
N GLY A 9 -28.37 -45.29 -14.12
CA GLY A 9 -28.84 -44.33 -13.12
C GLY A 9 -27.76 -43.88 -12.13
N LEU A 10 -26.88 -44.79 -11.71
CA LEU A 10 -25.76 -44.49 -10.79
C LEU A 10 -24.66 -43.65 -11.46
N ILE A 11 -24.38 -43.89 -12.75
CA ILE A 11 -23.39 -43.11 -13.51
C ILE A 11 -23.93 -41.69 -13.77
N SER A 12 -25.22 -41.55 -14.06
CA SER A 12 -25.86 -40.23 -14.26
C SER A 12 -25.83 -39.36 -12.99
N LEU A 13 -25.96 -39.95 -11.80
CA LEU A 13 -25.95 -39.24 -10.52
C LEU A 13 -24.53 -38.75 -10.14
N LEU A 14 -23.50 -39.53 -10.49
CA LEU A 14 -22.09 -39.19 -10.26
C LEU A 14 -21.61 -38.09 -11.21
N LEU A 15 -22.08 -38.07 -12.46
CA LEU A 15 -21.74 -37.02 -13.43
C LEU A 15 -22.33 -35.65 -13.02
N THR A 16 -23.51 -35.64 -12.40
CA THR A 16 -24.12 -34.39 -11.90
C THR A 16 -23.42 -33.83 -10.66
N PHE A 17 -22.80 -34.67 -9.83
CA PHE A 17 -22.07 -34.21 -8.64
C PHE A 17 -20.71 -33.58 -8.99
N ALA A 18 -20.07 -34.02 -10.09
CA ALA A 18 -18.79 -33.49 -10.54
C ALA A 18 -18.88 -32.06 -11.11
N VAL A 19 -20.05 -31.64 -11.62
CA VAL A 19 -20.24 -30.26 -12.13
C VAL A 19 -20.44 -29.25 -10.98
N ALA A 20 -20.98 -29.68 -9.84
CA ALA A 20 -21.13 -28.82 -8.66
C ALA A 20 -19.82 -28.65 -7.86
N ALA A 21 -18.82 -29.51 -8.09
CA ALA A 21 -17.47 -29.38 -7.54
C ALA A 21 -16.54 -28.57 -8.46
N GLY A 22 -17.10 -27.73 -9.33
CA GLY A 22 -16.34 -26.60 -9.84
C GLY A 22 -15.90 -25.78 -8.65
N CYS A 23 -14.61 -25.87 -8.29
CA CYS A 23 -13.94 -24.93 -7.39
C CYS A 23 -13.97 -23.56 -8.06
N TYR A 24 -15.13 -22.91 -8.06
CA TYR A 24 -15.24 -21.50 -8.29
C TYR A 24 -14.57 -20.84 -7.10
N SER A 25 -13.29 -20.49 -7.29
CA SER A 25 -12.60 -19.57 -6.40
C SER A 25 -13.40 -18.27 -6.40
N TRP A 26 -14.22 -18.09 -5.37
CA TRP A 26 -14.83 -16.82 -5.05
C TRP A 26 -13.72 -15.93 -4.52
N TYR A 27 -13.32 -14.94 -5.32
CA TYR A 27 -12.29 -13.98 -4.94
C TYR A 27 -12.92 -12.85 -4.13
N ASP A 28 -12.44 -12.69 -2.91
CA ASP A 28 -12.89 -11.65 -2.00
C ASP A 28 -12.34 -10.28 -2.44
N TYR A 29 -13.23 -9.43 -2.95
CA TYR A 29 -12.97 -8.04 -3.33
C TYR A 29 -12.49 -7.17 -2.16
N ASN A 30 -12.79 -7.60 -0.94
CA ASN A 30 -12.41 -6.94 0.30
C ASN A 30 -11.31 -7.70 1.04
N SER A 31 -10.49 -8.48 0.32
CA SER A 31 -9.36 -9.14 0.93
C SER A 31 -8.44 -8.12 1.58
N ALA A 32 -8.34 -8.20 2.90
CA ALA A 32 -7.51 -7.29 3.67
C ALA A 32 -6.01 -7.47 3.36
N SER A 33 -5.60 -8.61 2.79
CA SER A 33 -4.21 -9.03 2.58
C SER A 33 -3.85 -9.42 1.13
N ASN A 34 -4.69 -9.13 0.14
CA ASN A 34 -4.38 -9.37 -1.27
C ASN A 34 -4.73 -8.13 -2.10
N TYR A 35 -3.69 -7.49 -2.62
CA TYR A 35 -3.77 -6.26 -3.41
C TYR A 35 -3.38 -6.47 -4.88
N GLY A 36 -3.27 -7.72 -5.33
CA GLY A 36 -2.89 -8.03 -6.71
C GLY A 36 -3.91 -7.47 -7.71
N SER A 37 -3.44 -6.65 -8.65
CA SER A 37 -4.27 -6.14 -9.74
C SER A 37 -4.58 -7.28 -10.72
N LYS A 38 -5.85 -7.52 -11.01
CA LYS A 38 -6.26 -8.46 -12.06
C LYS A 38 -5.93 -7.85 -13.42
N ARG A 39 -5.25 -8.60 -14.30
CA ARG A 39 -4.97 -8.18 -15.69
C ARG A 39 -6.22 -8.07 -16.56
N ASP A 40 -7.25 -8.85 -16.23
CA ASP A 40 -8.40 -9.07 -17.14
C ASP A 40 -9.72 -8.48 -16.63
N LEU A 41 -9.74 -7.78 -15.49
CA LEU A 41 -10.95 -7.08 -15.00
C LEU A 41 -10.81 -5.56 -15.15
N PRO A 42 -11.94 -4.84 -15.38
CA PRO A 42 -11.95 -3.39 -15.36
C PRO A 42 -11.34 -2.87 -14.06
N ARG A 43 -10.51 -1.84 -14.16
CA ARG A 43 -9.89 -1.19 -13.01
C ARG A 43 -10.99 -0.75 -12.05
N GLN A 44 -10.79 -1.09 -10.78
CA GLN A 44 -11.75 -0.77 -9.72
C GLN A 44 -11.41 0.59 -9.15
N ASP A 45 -11.61 1.62 -9.97
CA ASP A 45 -11.41 3.00 -9.56
C ASP A 45 -12.66 3.42 -8.76
N THR A 46 -12.53 3.49 -7.44
CA THR A 46 -13.57 4.12 -6.62
C THR A 46 -13.52 5.63 -6.84
N SER A 47 -14.63 6.34 -6.60
CA SER A 47 -14.78 7.77 -6.93
C SER A 47 -13.86 8.73 -6.16
N ARG A 48 -13.03 8.20 -5.26
CA ARG A 48 -12.04 8.95 -4.49
C ARG A 48 -10.72 8.17 -4.53
N ALA A 49 -10.04 8.20 -5.67
CA ALA A 49 -8.73 7.60 -5.81
C ALA A 49 -7.63 8.40 -5.06
N TYR A 50 -6.41 7.85 -4.98
CA TYR A 50 -5.22 8.60 -4.55
C TYR A 50 -4.66 9.44 -5.71
N GLN A 51 -3.89 10.49 -5.40
CA GLN A 51 -3.28 11.42 -6.38
C GLN A 51 -4.23 11.92 -7.48
N THR A 52 -5.51 12.12 -7.13
CA THR A 52 -6.56 12.41 -8.12
C THR A 52 -6.40 13.78 -8.75
N GLN A 53 -5.90 14.78 -8.01
CA GLN A 53 -5.78 16.14 -8.53
C GLN A 53 -4.74 16.21 -9.65
N GLN A 54 -3.65 15.47 -9.49
CA GLN A 54 -2.55 15.40 -10.45
C GLN A 54 -2.96 14.69 -11.75
N GLN A 55 -4.09 13.98 -11.80
CA GLN A 55 -4.55 13.35 -13.05
C GLN A 55 -5.11 14.33 -14.07
N TYR A 56 -5.61 15.48 -13.62
CA TYR A 56 -6.38 16.40 -14.47
C TYR A 56 -5.69 17.75 -14.70
N ALA A 57 -4.83 18.15 -13.77
CA ALA A 57 -4.17 19.45 -13.81
C ALA A 57 -2.83 19.39 -13.09
N PRO A 58 -1.92 20.35 -13.37
CA PRO A 58 -0.75 20.51 -12.55
C PRO A 58 -1.13 20.76 -11.08
N VAL A 59 -0.40 20.15 -10.16
CA VAL A 59 -0.59 20.31 -8.70
C VAL A 59 0.57 21.07 -8.09
N SER A 60 0.35 21.61 -6.90
CA SER A 60 1.42 22.14 -6.05
C SER A 60 1.38 21.44 -4.71
N HIS A 61 2.56 21.02 -4.24
CA HIS A 61 2.72 20.43 -2.90
C HIS A 61 3.01 21.48 -1.83
N LYS A 62 2.87 22.76 -2.14
CA LYS A 62 3.00 23.85 -1.18
C LYS A 62 1.87 23.75 -0.18
N VAL A 63 2.22 23.68 1.09
CA VAL A 63 1.27 23.62 2.21
C VAL A 63 1.49 24.81 3.14
N THR A 64 0.42 25.36 3.70
CA THR A 64 0.52 26.47 4.65
C THR A 64 0.82 25.99 6.07
N LYS A 65 0.33 24.79 6.39
CA LYS A 65 0.51 24.11 7.66
C LYS A 65 0.94 22.67 7.38
N LEU A 66 1.77 22.11 8.25
CA LEU A 66 2.17 20.71 8.21
C LEU A 66 2.11 20.15 9.61
N GLU A 67 1.39 19.05 9.79
CA GLU A 67 1.22 18.37 11.07
C GLU A 67 1.33 16.86 10.90
N MET A 68 1.94 16.21 11.88
CA MET A 68 1.90 14.75 11.96
C MET A 68 0.56 14.31 12.54
N ASN A 69 -0.10 13.35 11.89
CA ASN A 69 -1.30 12.72 12.43
C ASN A 69 -0.96 11.31 12.93
N GLN A 70 -0.76 11.18 14.24
CA GLN A 70 -0.40 9.90 14.86
C GLN A 70 -1.50 8.85 14.67
N ASN A 71 -2.77 9.22 14.85
CA ASN A 71 -3.89 8.28 14.72
C ASN A 71 -3.96 7.70 13.30
N LEU A 72 -3.87 8.56 12.26
CA LEU A 72 -3.81 8.07 10.88
C LEU A 72 -2.60 7.17 10.64
N SER A 73 -1.44 7.52 11.19
CA SER A 73 -0.21 6.72 11.08
C SER A 73 -0.41 5.31 11.66
N ASP A 74 -0.95 5.21 12.87
CA ASP A 74 -1.22 3.94 13.55
C ASP A 74 -2.26 3.10 12.78
N GLN A 75 -3.29 3.76 12.25
CA GLN A 75 -4.38 3.10 11.53
C GLN A 75 -3.95 2.60 10.15
N VAL A 76 -3.00 3.26 9.49
CA VAL A 76 -2.39 2.78 8.25
C VAL A 76 -1.38 1.67 8.55
N ALA A 77 -0.56 1.81 9.60
CA ALA A 77 0.38 0.77 10.03
C ALA A 77 -0.32 -0.55 10.42
N ALA A 78 -1.59 -0.49 10.86
CA ALA A 78 -2.39 -1.66 11.17
C ALA A 78 -2.96 -2.40 9.94
N MET A 79 -2.73 -1.90 8.71
CA MET A 79 -3.17 -2.57 7.49
C MET A 79 -2.22 -3.71 7.11
N TYR A 80 -2.75 -4.83 6.59
CA TYR A 80 -1.88 -5.87 6.04
C TYR A 80 -1.07 -5.32 4.87
N GLY A 81 0.18 -5.75 4.77
CA GLY A 81 1.17 -5.27 3.80
C GLY A 81 1.87 -3.99 4.23
N VAL A 82 1.49 -3.37 5.35
CA VAL A 82 2.16 -2.21 5.93
C VAL A 82 2.89 -2.63 7.19
N ASN A 83 4.21 -2.49 7.19
CA ASN A 83 5.05 -2.75 8.34
C ASN A 83 5.07 -1.55 9.31
N SER A 84 5.17 -0.34 8.75
CA SER A 84 5.09 0.93 9.50
C SER A 84 4.57 2.04 8.59
N ALA A 85 4.02 3.09 9.18
CA ALA A 85 3.52 4.24 8.45
C ALA A 85 3.72 5.55 9.22
N ILE A 86 3.98 6.62 8.49
CA ILE A 86 3.97 8.00 8.99
C ILE A 86 3.10 8.83 8.05
N VAL A 87 2.07 9.45 8.62
CA VAL A 87 1.14 10.31 7.89
C VAL A 87 1.31 11.76 8.34
N LEU A 88 1.74 12.60 7.39
CA LEU A 88 1.79 14.04 7.54
C LEU A 88 0.62 14.65 6.78
N VAL A 89 -0.10 15.55 7.41
CA VAL A 89 -1.24 16.26 6.81
C VAL A 89 -0.86 17.72 6.63
N GLY A 90 -1.04 18.21 5.41
CA GLY A 90 -0.90 19.62 5.08
C GLY A 90 -2.15 20.16 4.40
N ASP A 91 -2.77 21.16 5.01
CA ASP A 91 -4.06 21.73 4.61
C ASP A 91 -5.16 20.66 4.46
N ASN A 92 -5.43 20.17 3.25
CA ASN A 92 -6.38 19.09 2.96
C ASN A 92 -5.75 17.91 2.20
N VAL A 93 -4.42 17.76 2.25
CA VAL A 93 -3.68 16.71 1.57
C VAL A 93 -2.94 15.87 2.60
N ALA A 94 -3.05 14.55 2.47
CA ALA A 94 -2.26 13.61 3.25
C ALA A 94 -1.07 13.13 2.44
N TYR A 95 0.09 13.13 3.09
CA TYR A 95 1.31 12.53 2.59
C TYR A 95 1.66 11.37 3.49
N THR A 96 1.93 10.22 2.91
CA THR A 96 2.02 8.96 3.63
C THR A 96 3.30 8.24 3.22
N ALA A 97 4.22 8.11 4.17
CA ALA A 97 5.37 7.25 4.05
C ALA A 97 5.03 5.89 4.66
N ILE A 98 5.32 4.80 3.94
CA ILE A 98 5.12 3.44 4.43
C ILE A 98 6.37 2.59 4.23
N THR A 99 6.60 1.65 5.13
CA THR A 99 7.35 0.43 4.83
C THR A 99 6.37 -0.72 4.68
N MET A 100 6.73 -1.71 3.87
CA MET A 100 5.88 -2.87 3.57
C MET A 100 6.37 -4.12 4.29
N ASP A 101 5.51 -5.12 4.44
CA ASP A 101 5.89 -6.46 4.91
C ASP A 101 5.22 -7.56 4.07
N SER A 102 5.51 -8.82 4.42
CA SER A 102 4.97 -10.01 3.77
C SER A 102 3.57 -10.42 4.27
N THR A 103 2.88 -9.58 5.06
CA THR A 103 1.54 -9.92 5.57
C THR A 103 0.45 -9.75 4.50
N ALA A 104 0.78 -9.14 3.36
CA ALA A 104 -0.07 -9.08 2.18
C ALA A 104 0.68 -9.42 0.89
N SER A 105 -0.06 -9.88 -0.10
CA SER A 105 0.43 -10.14 -1.46
C SER A 105 -0.03 -9.03 -2.42
N GLY A 106 0.73 -8.83 -3.51
CA GLY A 106 0.36 -7.85 -4.55
C GLY A 106 0.49 -6.39 -4.13
N THR A 107 1.34 -6.07 -3.15
CA THR A 107 1.65 -4.69 -2.73
C THR A 107 2.49 -3.93 -3.78
N HIS A 108 3.12 -4.63 -4.72
CA HIS A 108 3.89 -4.07 -5.84
C HIS A 108 3.13 -4.26 -7.18
N GLY A 109 3.27 -3.31 -8.10
CA GLY A 109 2.66 -3.30 -9.44
C GLY A 109 3.66 -3.69 -10.53
N GLY A 110 3.26 -4.59 -11.43
CA GLY A 110 4.03 -4.97 -12.63
C GLY A 110 4.91 -6.21 -12.49
N ASP A 111 5.18 -6.88 -13.60
CA ASP A 111 5.82 -8.21 -13.75
C ASP A 111 7.29 -8.30 -13.31
N LYS A 112 7.59 -7.96 -12.07
CA LYS A 112 8.66 -8.69 -11.40
C LYS A 112 8.02 -9.90 -10.77
N MET A 113 8.07 -11.00 -11.52
CA MET A 113 8.39 -12.32 -10.96
C MET A 113 9.74 -12.23 -10.22
N ALA A 114 9.88 -11.32 -9.26
CA ALA A 114 10.82 -11.48 -8.18
C ALA A 114 10.17 -12.54 -7.33
N LEU A 115 10.48 -13.80 -7.67
CA LEU A 115 10.59 -14.91 -6.72
C LEU A 115 10.00 -14.54 -5.35
N ASP A 116 8.68 -14.66 -5.21
CA ASP A 116 8.05 -14.64 -3.90
C ASP A 116 8.32 -16.01 -3.27
N SER A 117 9.61 -16.19 -3.00
CA SER A 117 10.20 -17.32 -2.33
C SER A 117 11.34 -16.76 -1.50
N ASN A 118 10.98 -15.95 -0.50
CA ASN A 118 11.56 -16.15 0.82
C ASN A 118 10.74 -17.21 1.59
N LYS A 119 10.40 -18.30 0.89
CA LYS A 119 10.29 -19.63 1.47
C LYS A 119 11.69 -20.22 1.44
N ASP A 120 12.55 -19.84 2.37
CA ASP A 120 13.64 -20.70 2.82
C ASP A 120 13.99 -20.32 4.25
N GLY A 121 13.49 -21.16 5.16
CA GLY A 121 13.28 -20.81 6.54
C GLY A 121 14.55 -20.49 7.31
N ARG A 122 14.46 -19.47 8.17
CA ARG A 122 15.15 -19.45 9.45
C ARG A 122 14.25 -18.85 10.54
N ALA A 123 13.88 -19.75 11.44
CA ALA A 123 13.59 -19.62 12.87
C ALA A 123 12.86 -18.38 13.41
N ARG A 124 11.65 -18.64 13.94
CA ARG A 124 11.22 -18.37 15.33
C ARG A 124 12.03 -17.29 16.06
N GLY A 125 11.40 -16.14 16.27
CA GLY A 125 11.79 -15.16 17.26
C GLY A 125 10.56 -14.33 17.62
N GLU A 126 10.28 -14.23 18.91
CA GLU A 126 9.10 -13.61 19.50
C GLU A 126 8.96 -12.12 19.13
N ASN A 127 7.74 -11.69 18.80
CA ASN A 127 7.40 -10.28 18.71
C ASN A 127 7.67 -9.58 20.05
N PRO A 128 8.03 -8.30 19.98
CA PRO A 128 7.08 -7.34 20.51
C PRO A 128 6.66 -6.41 19.38
N ALA A 129 5.37 -6.44 19.08
CA ALA A 129 4.69 -5.25 18.61
C ALA A 129 4.84 -4.23 19.74
N GLY A 130 5.70 -3.23 19.58
CA GLY A 130 5.96 -2.29 20.67
C GLY A 130 6.93 -1.19 20.28
N ASP A 131 6.45 0.04 20.43
CA ASP A 131 7.20 1.27 20.63
C ASP A 131 8.16 1.72 19.53
N PHE A 132 7.59 2.52 18.61
CA PHE A 132 8.36 3.60 17.96
C PHE A 132 8.78 4.69 18.99
N GLN A 133 8.35 4.57 20.25
CA GLN A 133 8.47 5.62 21.25
C GLN A 133 9.83 5.65 22.00
N SER A 134 10.70 4.62 21.88
CA SER A 134 11.83 4.49 22.82
C SER A 134 13.21 4.14 22.25
N LEU A 135 13.48 4.27 20.97
CA LEU A 135 14.82 3.96 20.47
C LEU A 135 15.36 5.08 19.58
N HIS A 136 16.50 5.62 20.01
CA HIS A 136 17.42 6.44 19.22
C HIS A 136 18.03 5.53 18.13
N VAL A 137 17.21 5.01 17.22
CA VAL A 137 17.67 4.17 16.11
C VAL A 137 18.07 5.10 14.98
N ASP A 138 19.29 4.90 14.49
CA ASP A 138 19.70 5.49 13.21
C ASP A 138 18.70 5.02 12.14
N PRO A 139 18.00 5.92 11.42
CA PRO A 139 17.00 5.55 10.41
C PRO A 139 17.52 4.56 9.36
N THR A 140 18.83 4.54 9.12
CA THR A 140 19.49 3.56 8.25
C THR A 140 19.42 2.12 8.78
N GLN A 141 19.36 1.91 10.09
CA GLN A 141 19.27 0.57 10.70
C GLN A 141 17.84 0.03 10.82
N LEU A 142 16.80 0.86 10.64
CA LEU A 142 15.42 0.39 10.52
C LEU A 142 15.18 -0.34 9.19
N ILE A 143 16.03 -0.05 8.20
CA ILE A 143 15.93 -0.53 6.81
C ILE A 143 16.85 -1.76 6.59
N ASP A 144 17.92 -1.92 7.38
CA ASP A 144 18.89 -3.01 7.23
C ASP A 144 18.46 -4.30 7.97
N GLY A 145 17.63 -5.10 7.30
CA GLY A 145 17.72 -6.57 7.30
C GLY A 145 17.18 -7.34 8.51
N VAL A 146 16.78 -6.70 9.61
CA VAL A 146 16.23 -7.40 10.80
C VAL A 146 14.70 -7.23 10.95
N SER A 147 14.11 -6.20 10.33
CA SER A 147 12.71 -5.80 10.56
C SER A 147 11.68 -6.44 9.62
N GLY A 148 12.10 -7.20 8.60
CA GLY A 148 11.19 -7.68 7.55
C GLY A 148 10.54 -6.55 6.72
N ALA A 149 10.96 -5.30 6.96
CA ALA A 149 10.46 -4.11 6.32
C ALA A 149 11.03 -3.99 4.90
N GLN A 150 10.14 -3.82 3.94
CA GLN A 150 10.45 -3.64 2.52
C GLN A 150 10.22 -2.18 2.13
N THR A 151 11.07 -1.67 1.25
CA THR A 151 10.95 -0.33 0.68
C THR A 151 10.92 -0.42 -0.83
N GLU A 152 10.34 0.58 -1.47
CA GLU A 152 10.26 0.67 -2.93
C GLU A 152 10.66 2.10 -3.35
N PRO A 153 11.82 2.27 -4.03
CA PRO A 153 12.31 3.58 -4.44
C PRO A 153 11.35 4.37 -5.33
N HIS A 154 10.53 3.69 -6.12
CA HIS A 154 9.60 4.33 -7.05
C HIS A 154 8.18 4.08 -6.60
N HIS A 155 7.48 5.12 -6.13
CA HIS A 155 6.11 4.99 -5.61
C HIS A 155 5.14 4.43 -6.66
N GLU A 156 5.49 4.55 -7.93
CA GLU A 156 4.83 4.00 -9.08
C GLU A 156 4.80 2.47 -9.12
N HIS A 157 5.82 1.82 -8.59
CA HIS A 157 5.90 0.36 -8.49
C HIS A 157 5.08 -0.21 -7.32
N ILE A 158 4.45 0.63 -6.50
CA ILE A 158 3.45 0.18 -5.53
C ILE A 158 2.14 -0.09 -6.28
N SER A 159 1.45 -1.17 -5.98
CA SER A 159 0.21 -1.52 -6.70
C SER A 159 -0.89 -0.48 -6.48
N HIS A 160 -1.67 -0.22 -7.53
CA HIS A 160 -2.83 0.67 -7.46
C HIS A 160 -3.78 0.32 -6.31
N LEU A 161 -4.18 -0.96 -6.21
CA LEU A 161 -5.17 -1.40 -5.24
C LEU A 161 -4.66 -1.19 -3.80
N PHE A 162 -3.36 -1.38 -3.56
CA PHE A 162 -2.79 -1.14 -2.24
C PHE A 162 -2.81 0.35 -1.88
N LYS A 163 -2.33 1.23 -2.77
CA LYS A 163 -2.40 2.69 -2.59
C LYS A 163 -3.85 3.16 -2.40
N GLN A 164 -4.77 2.58 -3.16
CA GLN A 164 -6.21 2.88 -3.08
C GLN A 164 -6.78 2.55 -1.70
N LYS A 165 -6.50 1.35 -1.16
CA LYS A 165 -6.98 0.94 0.16
C LYS A 165 -6.41 1.81 1.28
N ILE A 166 -5.16 2.24 1.17
CA ILE A 166 -4.55 3.17 2.13
C ILE A 166 -5.28 4.53 2.08
N ALA A 167 -5.52 5.07 0.89
CA ALA A 167 -6.23 6.34 0.73
C ALA A 167 -7.69 6.26 1.24
N GLU A 168 -8.38 5.16 0.98
CA GLU A 168 -9.72 4.90 1.52
C GLU A 168 -9.72 4.85 3.06
N LYS A 169 -8.75 4.15 3.65
CA LYS A 169 -8.59 4.07 5.10
C LYS A 169 -8.37 5.46 5.70
N ILE A 170 -7.45 6.25 5.15
CA ILE A 170 -7.19 7.62 5.60
C ILE A 170 -8.46 8.49 5.55
N ARG A 171 -9.14 8.51 4.39
CA ARG A 171 -10.35 9.33 4.22
C ARG A 171 -11.55 8.85 5.03
N SER A 172 -11.61 7.56 5.38
CA SER A 172 -12.66 7.03 6.26
C SER A 172 -12.57 7.60 7.68
N LEU A 173 -11.36 7.95 8.12
CA LEU A 173 -11.07 8.51 9.43
C LEU A 173 -11.06 10.04 9.39
N GLU A 174 -10.56 10.63 8.30
CA GLU A 174 -10.45 12.08 8.09
C GLU A 174 -11.08 12.47 6.74
N PRO A 175 -12.41 12.67 6.68
CA PRO A 175 -13.13 12.92 5.42
C PRO A 175 -12.81 14.25 4.74
N THR A 176 -12.13 15.17 5.44
CA THR A 176 -11.69 16.48 4.95
C THR A 176 -10.48 16.38 4.02
N ILE A 177 -9.78 15.24 4.01
CA ILE A 177 -8.65 14.98 3.13
C ILE A 177 -9.13 14.79 1.70
N GLN A 178 -8.71 15.70 0.83
CA GLN A 178 -9.05 15.74 -0.59
C GLN A 178 -8.15 14.83 -1.40
N ASP A 179 -6.85 14.80 -1.11
CA ASP A 179 -5.89 13.98 -1.86
C ASP A 179 -4.89 13.27 -0.95
N VAL A 180 -4.37 12.15 -1.44
CA VAL A 180 -3.44 11.30 -0.70
C VAL A 180 -2.27 10.91 -1.60
N TYR A 181 -1.05 11.16 -1.11
CA TYR A 181 0.20 10.81 -1.76
C TYR A 181 0.91 9.74 -0.93
N ILE A 182 1.11 8.55 -1.50
CA ILE A 182 1.71 7.40 -0.79
C ILE A 182 3.05 7.07 -1.43
N SER A 183 4.09 6.89 -0.60
CA SER A 183 5.41 6.45 -1.04
C SER A 183 6.03 5.47 -0.05
N ALA A 184 6.77 4.51 -0.60
CA ALA A 184 7.64 3.61 0.16
C ALA A 184 9.13 3.89 -0.11
N ASN A 185 9.43 5.09 -0.61
CA ASN A 185 10.79 5.50 -0.93
C ASN A 185 11.61 5.72 0.35
N PRO A 186 12.81 5.12 0.48
CA PRO A 186 13.66 5.25 1.67
C PRO A 186 13.95 6.68 2.11
N ASN A 187 14.19 7.60 1.17
CA ASN A 187 14.49 9.00 1.47
C ASN A 187 13.28 9.72 2.05
N ILE A 188 12.08 9.38 1.57
CA ILE A 188 10.82 9.92 2.10
C ILE A 188 10.59 9.40 3.51
N ILE A 189 10.80 8.10 3.73
CA ILE A 189 10.67 7.48 5.05
C ILE A 189 11.62 8.12 6.07
N ASP A 190 12.89 8.33 5.72
CA ASP A 190 13.87 9.02 6.58
C ASP A 190 13.43 10.46 6.90
N GLN A 191 13.01 11.23 5.89
CA GLN A 191 12.53 12.59 6.11
C GLN A 191 11.29 12.63 7.01
N PHE A 192 10.33 11.72 6.79
CA PHE A 192 9.09 11.67 7.56
C PHE A 192 9.35 11.23 9.00
N THR A 193 10.29 10.31 9.20
CA THR A 193 10.74 9.89 10.53
C THR A 193 11.32 11.07 11.30
N LYS A 194 12.17 11.88 10.67
CA LYS A 194 12.71 13.10 11.29
C LYS A 194 11.60 14.08 11.68
N LEU A 195 10.64 14.32 10.78
CA LEU A 195 9.51 15.21 11.07
C LEU A 195 8.60 14.66 12.18
N ALA A 196 8.37 13.34 12.21
CA ALA A 196 7.61 12.70 13.27
C ALA A 196 8.28 12.88 14.64
N ILE A 197 9.60 12.68 14.73
CA ILE A 197 10.38 12.89 15.94
C ILE A 197 10.24 14.33 16.44
N GLU A 198 10.40 15.33 15.56
CA GLU A 198 10.21 16.74 15.91
C GLU A 198 8.79 17.01 16.44
N SER A 199 7.77 16.43 15.80
CA SER A 199 6.37 16.56 16.22
C SER A 199 6.12 15.91 17.59
N TRP A 200 6.69 14.73 17.88
CA TRP A 200 6.57 14.07 19.18
C TRP A 200 7.24 14.85 20.30
N HIS A 201 8.28 15.61 19.99
CA HIS A 201 8.90 16.56 20.92
C HIS A 201 8.10 17.87 21.08
N GLY A 202 6.91 17.97 20.49
CA GLY A 202 6.05 19.14 20.57
C GLY A 202 6.57 20.35 19.77
N ARG A 203 7.51 20.13 18.85
CA ARG A 203 8.06 21.20 18.01
C ARG A 203 7.21 21.38 16.77
N SER A 204 7.08 22.63 16.33
CA SER A 204 6.35 22.94 15.11
C SER A 204 7.10 22.45 13.88
N LEU A 205 6.38 21.87 12.91
CA LEU A 205 6.96 21.46 11.62
C LEU A 205 7.06 22.62 10.61
N SER A 206 6.56 23.82 10.94
CA SER A 206 6.60 24.98 10.05
C SER A 206 7.98 25.30 9.46
N PRO A 207 9.11 25.21 10.21
CA PRO A 207 10.44 25.47 9.65
C PRO A 207 10.85 24.50 8.53
N TYR A 208 10.25 23.31 8.49
CA TYR A 208 10.61 22.25 7.55
C TYR A 208 9.76 22.25 6.28
N ILE A 209 8.67 23.04 6.24
CA ILE A 209 7.74 23.11 5.09
C ILE A 209 8.45 23.37 3.75
N PRO A 210 9.44 24.28 3.63
CA PRO A 210 10.11 24.52 2.35
C PRO A 210 10.85 23.29 1.82
N GLU A 211 11.54 22.54 2.70
CA GLU A 211 12.28 21.34 2.30
C GLU A 211 11.34 20.17 2.04
N PHE A 212 10.31 20.03 2.87
CA PHE A 212 9.22 19.07 2.67
C PHE A 212 8.58 19.26 1.29
N THR A 213 8.19 20.49 0.95
CA THR A 213 7.56 20.83 -0.33
C THR A 213 8.46 20.42 -1.49
N ARG A 214 9.74 20.82 -1.46
CA ARG A 214 10.72 20.45 -2.50
C ARG A 214 10.85 18.94 -2.65
N THR A 215 10.81 18.21 -1.53
CA THR A 215 10.91 16.76 -1.56
C THR A 215 9.67 16.11 -2.18
N MET A 216 8.46 16.59 -1.83
CA MET A 216 7.21 16.10 -2.42
C MET A 216 7.13 16.42 -3.91
N GLU A 217 7.46 17.64 -4.33
CA GLU A 217 7.51 18.04 -5.75
C GLU A 217 8.53 17.21 -6.54
N ARG A 218 9.66 16.85 -5.94
CA ARG A 218 10.67 15.98 -6.59
C ARG A 218 10.19 14.52 -6.70
N THR A 219 9.49 14.01 -5.70
CA THR A 219 9.09 12.60 -5.64
C THR A 219 7.83 12.31 -6.43
N PHE A 220 6.83 13.18 -6.36
CA PHE A 220 5.54 12.98 -7.01
C PHE A 220 5.37 13.82 -8.29
N GLY A 221 6.21 14.83 -8.50
CA GLY A 221 6.08 15.77 -9.60
C GLY A 221 4.99 16.81 -9.35
N THR A 222 4.87 17.77 -10.28
CA THR A 222 3.79 18.76 -10.28
C THR A 222 2.97 18.73 -11.55
N ASP A 223 3.47 18.07 -12.60
CA ASP A 223 2.78 17.99 -13.88
C ASP A 223 1.65 16.96 -13.86
N PRO A 224 0.64 17.11 -14.74
CA PRO A 224 -0.41 16.14 -14.87
C PRO A 224 0.17 14.75 -15.15
N THR A 225 -0.20 13.77 -14.35
CA THR A 225 0.15 12.38 -14.59
C THR A 225 -0.99 11.69 -15.30
N ILE A 226 -0.69 11.00 -16.40
CA ILE A 226 -1.66 10.07 -16.97
C ILE A 226 -1.85 8.95 -15.95
N PRO A 227 -3.08 8.52 -15.62
CA PRO A 227 -3.30 7.36 -14.76
C PRO A 227 -2.41 6.20 -15.23
N ASN A 228 -1.39 5.91 -14.44
CA ASN A 228 -0.55 4.73 -14.50
C ASN A 228 0.16 4.45 -15.84
N GLN A 229 0.78 5.47 -16.47
CA GLN A 229 1.91 5.16 -17.38
C GLN A 229 2.99 4.35 -16.66
N ALA A 230 3.18 4.54 -15.36
CA ALA A 230 4.19 3.83 -14.61
C ALA A 230 3.79 2.41 -14.14
N GLU A 231 2.49 2.02 -14.20
CA GLU A 231 2.09 0.61 -14.02
C GLU A 231 1.92 -0.12 -15.37
N ALA A 232 1.67 0.61 -16.46
CA ALA A 232 1.72 0.07 -17.82
C ALA A 232 3.17 -0.17 -18.29
N ASN A 233 4.14 0.57 -17.73
CA ASN A 233 5.55 0.51 -18.07
C ASN A 233 6.35 -0.41 -17.14
N GLY A 234 5.80 -1.58 -16.81
CA GLY A 234 6.62 -2.80 -16.67
C GLY A 234 7.36 -3.19 -17.97
N ARG A 235 7.32 -2.32 -19.00
CA ARG A 235 8.17 -2.32 -20.17
C ARG A 235 9.18 -1.19 -20.00
N GLU A 236 10.37 -1.59 -19.59
CA GLU A 236 11.62 -0.87 -19.81
C GLU A 236 11.68 -0.35 -21.26
N TYR A 237 12.15 0.88 -21.43
CA TYR A 237 13.02 1.19 -22.56
C TYR A 237 14.46 1.02 -22.10
#